data_AF-A0A1S8CYS5-F1
#
_entry.id   AF-A0A1S8CYS5-F1
#
_cell.length_a   1.000
_cell.length_b   1.000
_cell.length_c   1.000
_cell.angle_alpha   90.00
_cell.angle_beta   90.00
_cell.angle_gamma   90.00
#
_symmetry.space_group_name_H-M   'P 1'
#
loop_
_entity.id
_entity.type
_entity.pdbx_description
1 polymer ?
#
loop_
_entity_poly.entity_id
_entity_poly.type
_entity_poly.pdbx_seq_one_letter_code
_entity_poly.pdbx_strand_id
1 'polypeptide(L)'
;MMNKYVQSILLIAFLPISNSWALQALDDADLAQQTGQDGVTIDIKLPNSTITFSEAALIDTDGMTGASNSASLVIAPKTYNSTQGIRLFSDATGTSITAQPISIKLDTDGGANPLLNAEIALPTDMRRLKINPFSVYLATGETSIYNSPRVLGGAAGTLRAGVTELIRFGTDGIEVLFKENDPVKINLQLGAESQGHMFVFTGGSISHIKTSSTDPIQIISNNSTATGESSLKLNLNLTASNAATGIRLAGFYGDINDQGLTFGKVGATDKFDLVIGNIVAGAEGAQAAGTFSGLKNGSMGNIGVVGASVTNLKVNVKGL
;
A
#
# COMPACT_ATOMS: atom_id res chain seq x y z
N MET A 1 -67.50 49.78 -31.20
CA MET A 1 -67.83 48.50 -30.52
C MET A 1 -67.29 47.37 -31.39
N MET A 2 -66.19 46.73 -30.98
CA MET A 2 -65.60 45.62 -31.74
C MET A 2 -66.38 44.34 -31.44
N ASN A 3 -66.71 43.59 -32.50
CA ASN A 3 -67.66 42.47 -32.48
C ASN A 3 -67.11 41.27 -31.67
N LYS A 4 -67.95 40.64 -30.83
CA LYS A 4 -67.59 39.51 -29.95
C LYS A 4 -67.04 38.31 -30.74
N TYR A 5 -67.40 38.16 -32.02
CA TYR A 5 -66.87 37.12 -32.91
C TYR A 5 -65.44 37.39 -33.43
N VAL A 6 -64.99 38.66 -33.44
CA VAL A 6 -63.63 39.04 -33.87
C VAL A 6 -62.61 38.79 -32.75
N GLN A 7 -63.04 38.86 -31.48
CA GLN A 7 -62.19 38.53 -30.33
C GLN A 7 -61.94 37.02 -30.19
N SER A 8 -62.93 36.17 -30.53
CA SER A 8 -62.76 34.70 -30.49
C SER A 8 -61.86 34.18 -31.62
N ILE A 9 -61.88 34.80 -32.80
CA ILE A 9 -60.98 34.42 -33.92
C ILE A 9 -59.54 34.84 -33.63
N LEU A 10 -59.31 35.97 -32.95
CA LEU A 10 -57.98 36.40 -32.53
C LEU A 10 -57.40 35.48 -31.43
N LEU A 11 -58.23 34.96 -30.52
CA LEU A 11 -57.79 34.04 -29.47
C LEU A 11 -57.49 32.63 -30.01
N ILE A 12 -58.18 32.18 -31.07
CA ILE A 12 -57.93 30.88 -31.71
C ILE A 12 -56.69 30.90 -32.62
N ALA A 13 -56.36 32.05 -33.23
CA ALA A 13 -55.16 32.21 -34.05
C ALA A 13 -53.85 32.24 -33.25
N PHE A 14 -53.91 32.44 -31.92
CA PHE A 14 -52.75 32.37 -31.02
C PHE A 14 -52.61 31.02 -30.27
N LEU A 15 -53.50 30.05 -30.50
CA LEU A 15 -53.40 28.70 -29.91
C LEU A 15 -52.47 27.68 -30.62
N PRO A 16 -51.89 27.91 -31.82
CA PRO A 16 -50.90 26.97 -32.36
C PRO A 16 -49.44 27.32 -32.02
N ILE A 17 -49.17 28.34 -31.19
CA ILE A 17 -47.82 28.54 -30.59
C ILE A 17 -47.63 27.82 -29.26
N SER A 18 -48.67 27.14 -28.75
CA SER A 18 -48.47 25.98 -27.89
C SER A 18 -47.99 24.80 -28.74
N ASN A 19 -46.74 24.90 -29.23
CA ASN A 19 -45.93 23.71 -29.34
C ASN A 19 -45.90 23.13 -27.93
N SER A 20 -46.74 22.12 -27.75
CA SER A 20 -46.59 21.05 -26.81
C SER A 20 -45.32 21.21 -25.99
N TRP A 21 -45.49 21.49 -24.70
CA TRP A 21 -44.65 20.82 -23.71
C TRP A 21 -44.95 19.33 -23.89
N ALA A 22 -44.43 18.75 -24.98
CA ALA A 22 -43.83 17.45 -24.85
C ALA A 22 -42.88 17.69 -23.68
N LEU A 23 -43.12 16.99 -22.58
CA LEU A 23 -42.03 16.43 -21.83
C LEU A 23 -41.05 15.97 -22.90
N GLN A 24 -40.09 16.85 -23.21
CA GLN A 24 -39.00 16.56 -24.10
C GLN A 24 -38.53 15.24 -23.54
N ALA A 25 -38.49 14.19 -24.38
CA ALA A 25 -37.74 13.01 -24.02
C ALA A 25 -36.44 13.61 -23.51
N LEU A 26 -36.23 13.51 -22.19
CA LEU A 26 -35.00 13.90 -21.54
C LEU A 26 -34.02 13.04 -22.32
N ASP A 27 -33.42 13.67 -23.33
CA ASP A 27 -32.47 13.01 -24.21
C ASP A 27 -31.45 12.47 -23.23
N ASP A 28 -31.02 11.23 -23.37
CA ASP A 28 -30.03 10.68 -22.45
C ASP A 28 -28.79 11.61 -22.39
N ALA A 29 -28.58 12.44 -23.42
CA ALA A 29 -27.65 13.57 -23.45
C ALA A 29 -28.00 14.73 -22.49
N ASP A 30 -29.26 15.16 -22.40
CA ASP A 30 -29.74 16.17 -21.46
C ASP A 30 -29.78 15.63 -20.03
N LEU A 31 -30.10 14.33 -19.82
CA LEU A 31 -30.01 13.68 -18.51
C LEU A 31 -28.54 13.47 -18.09
N ALA A 32 -27.62 13.18 -19.01
CA ALA A 32 -26.18 13.14 -18.75
C ALA A 32 -25.62 14.52 -18.41
N GLN A 33 -26.09 15.59 -19.06
CA GLN A 33 -25.74 16.97 -18.71
C GLN A 33 -26.35 17.44 -17.38
N GLN A 34 -27.59 17.05 -17.09
CA GLN A 34 -28.33 17.49 -15.91
C GLN A 34 -27.99 16.65 -14.65
N THR A 35 -27.45 15.44 -14.84
CA THR A 35 -26.85 14.63 -13.76
C THR A 35 -25.36 14.88 -13.55
N GLY A 36 -24.66 15.58 -14.46
CA GLY A 36 -23.30 16.07 -14.26
C GLY A 36 -22.33 15.02 -13.72
N GLN A 37 -22.47 13.74 -14.11
CA GLN A 37 -21.51 12.72 -13.73
C GLN A 37 -20.32 12.81 -14.68
N ASP A 38 -19.51 13.85 -14.45
CA ASP A 38 -18.18 14.11 -15.02
C ASP A 38 -17.11 13.16 -14.40
N GLY A 39 -17.55 11.96 -14.06
CA GLY A 39 -16.79 10.97 -13.32
C GLY A 39 -17.57 10.30 -12.17
N VAL A 40 -17.10 9.13 -11.77
CA VAL A 40 -17.62 8.33 -10.65
C VAL A 40 -16.67 8.48 -9.46
N THR A 41 -17.17 8.92 -8.30
CA THR A 41 -16.41 8.90 -7.05
C THR A 41 -16.81 7.69 -6.20
N ILE A 42 -15.82 6.90 -5.78
CA ILE A 42 -15.97 5.76 -4.89
C ILE A 42 -15.17 6.06 -3.62
N ASP A 43 -15.86 6.12 -2.48
CA ASP A 43 -15.23 6.26 -1.18
C ASP A 43 -15.26 4.94 -0.42
N ILE A 44 -14.07 4.44 -0.07
CA ILE A 44 -13.88 3.20 0.67
C ILE A 44 -13.53 3.56 2.12
N LYS A 45 -14.50 3.35 3.01
CA LYS A 45 -14.29 3.48 4.45
C LYS A 45 -13.95 2.13 5.07
N LEU A 46 -12.73 2.03 5.60
CA LEU A 46 -12.25 0.80 6.23
C LEU A 46 -12.74 0.71 7.68
N PRO A 47 -13.26 -0.44 8.13
CA PRO A 47 -13.51 -0.69 9.55
C PRO A 47 -12.23 -0.52 10.38
N ASN A 48 -12.27 0.31 11.42
CA ASN A 48 -11.12 0.64 12.27
C ASN A 48 -9.87 1.10 11.48
N SER A 49 -10.07 1.64 10.27
CA SER A 49 -9.02 2.10 9.36
C SER A 49 -7.95 1.04 9.10
N THR A 50 -8.40 -0.21 8.98
CA THR A 50 -7.54 -1.39 8.87
C THR A 50 -7.90 -2.20 7.63
N ILE A 51 -6.89 -2.56 6.84
CA ILE A 51 -6.97 -3.61 5.82
C ILE A 51 -6.47 -4.89 6.48
N THR A 52 -7.41 -5.75 6.87
CA THR A 52 -7.11 -7.00 7.58
C THR A 52 -6.87 -8.15 6.61
N PHE A 53 -5.80 -8.91 6.83
CA PHE A 53 -5.57 -10.20 6.19
C PHE A 53 -5.02 -11.18 7.22
N SER A 54 -5.34 -12.46 7.08
CA SER A 54 -4.80 -13.50 7.96
C SER A 54 -3.41 -13.92 7.53
N GLU A 55 -3.23 -14.21 6.24
CA GLU A 55 -1.96 -14.62 5.68
C GLU A 55 -1.92 -14.32 4.19
N ALA A 56 -0.72 -14.11 3.66
CA ALA A 56 -0.44 -14.10 2.24
C ALA A 56 0.60 -15.17 1.96
N ALA A 57 0.38 -16.03 0.96
CA ALA A 57 1.25 -17.16 0.70
C ALA A 57 1.56 -17.31 -0.79
N LEU A 58 2.83 -17.57 -1.11
CA LEU A 58 3.25 -18.11 -2.39
C LEU A 58 3.37 -19.63 -2.23
N ILE A 59 2.65 -20.37 -3.06
CA ILE A 59 2.51 -21.82 -2.93
C ILE A 59 3.09 -22.48 -4.16
N ASP A 60 4.05 -23.35 -3.93
CA ASP A 60 4.49 -24.33 -4.91
C ASP A 60 3.73 -25.63 -4.65
N THR A 61 2.86 -26.02 -5.58
CA THR A 61 1.99 -27.19 -5.44
C THR A 61 2.59 -28.47 -6.01
N ASP A 62 3.45 -28.37 -7.01
CA ASP A 62 3.94 -29.47 -7.83
C ASP A 62 5.46 -29.65 -7.78
N GLY A 63 6.16 -28.74 -7.10
CA GLY A 63 7.59 -28.80 -6.89
C GLY A 63 8.39 -28.29 -8.09
N MET A 64 9.70 -28.52 -8.05
CA MET A 64 10.62 -28.22 -9.15
C MET A 64 11.41 -29.46 -9.56
N THR A 65 12.06 -29.43 -10.73
CA THR A 65 12.92 -30.54 -11.17
C THR A 65 14.00 -30.83 -10.12
N GLY A 66 13.94 -32.00 -9.49
CA GLY A 66 14.84 -32.40 -8.40
C GLY A 66 14.30 -32.19 -6.98
N ALA A 67 13.09 -31.62 -6.82
CA ALA A 67 12.38 -31.50 -5.55
C ALA A 67 10.87 -31.60 -5.78
N SER A 68 10.27 -32.76 -5.49
CA SER A 68 8.86 -33.05 -5.73
C SER A 68 7.92 -32.67 -4.56
N ASN A 69 8.46 -32.03 -3.53
CA ASN A 69 7.68 -31.65 -2.36
C ASN A 69 7.06 -30.28 -2.58
N SER A 70 5.76 -30.16 -2.34
CA SER A 70 5.09 -28.88 -2.28
C SER A 70 5.68 -28.05 -1.13
N ALA A 71 5.67 -26.73 -1.26
CA ALA A 71 6.17 -25.80 -0.24
C ALA A 71 5.39 -24.49 -0.30
N SER A 72 5.47 -23.68 0.75
CA SER A 72 4.98 -22.31 0.67
C SER A 72 5.80 -21.31 1.46
N LEU A 73 5.95 -20.12 0.90
CA LEU A 73 6.44 -18.95 1.59
C LEU A 73 5.23 -18.17 2.10
N VAL A 74 5.13 -17.99 3.41
CA VAL A 74 3.94 -17.43 4.05
C VAL A 74 4.31 -16.18 4.85
N ILE A 75 3.57 -15.10 4.63
CA ILE A 75 3.57 -13.90 5.46
C ILE A 75 2.34 -13.98 6.36
N ALA A 76 2.55 -13.99 7.67
CA ALA A 76 1.47 -14.08 8.65
C ALA A 76 1.86 -13.39 9.97
N PRO A 77 0.89 -12.95 10.79
CA PRO A 77 1.17 -12.50 12.14
C PRO A 77 1.54 -13.69 13.04
N LYS A 78 2.43 -13.47 14.00
CA LYS A 78 2.72 -14.46 15.06
C LYS A 78 1.51 -14.72 15.96
N THR A 79 0.60 -13.76 16.04
CA THR A 79 -0.64 -13.85 16.83
C THR A 79 -1.78 -13.22 16.05
N TYR A 80 -2.80 -14.01 15.75
CA TYR A 80 -3.95 -13.53 15.01
C TYR A 80 -4.86 -12.67 15.90
N ASN A 81 -5.21 -11.48 15.44
CA ASN A 81 -6.12 -10.56 16.12
C ASN A 81 -6.89 -9.67 15.12
N SER A 82 -7.92 -8.97 15.59
CA SER A 82 -8.80 -8.15 14.74
C SER A 82 -8.13 -6.92 14.11
N THR A 83 -6.92 -6.56 14.54
CA THR A 83 -6.18 -5.38 14.05
C THR A 83 -4.94 -5.72 13.22
N GLN A 84 -4.71 -7.00 12.91
CA GLN A 84 -3.61 -7.43 12.04
C GLN A 84 -3.76 -6.90 10.61
N GLY A 85 -2.64 -6.74 9.90
CA GLY A 85 -2.59 -6.23 8.53
C GLY A 85 -2.05 -4.80 8.45
N ILE A 86 -2.66 -3.97 7.61
CA ILE A 86 -2.23 -2.58 7.37
C ILE A 86 -3.20 -1.62 8.05
N ARG A 87 -2.67 -0.72 8.88
CA ARG A 87 -3.46 0.26 9.64
C ARG A 87 -3.09 1.68 9.25
N LEU A 88 -4.10 2.54 9.18
CA LEU A 88 -3.97 3.94 8.80
C LEU A 88 -4.30 4.84 10.00
N PHE A 89 -3.44 5.82 10.26
CA PHE A 89 -3.55 6.74 11.40
C PHE A 89 -3.52 8.19 10.95
N SER A 90 -4.29 9.02 11.64
CA SER A 90 -4.38 10.47 11.39
C SER A 90 -3.31 11.28 12.11
N ASP A 91 -2.54 10.65 12.98
CA ASP A 91 -1.50 11.31 13.78
C ASP A 91 -0.13 10.64 13.61
N ALA A 92 0.91 11.38 13.96
CA ALA A 92 2.30 10.93 13.85
C ALA A 92 2.73 9.95 14.95
N THR A 93 1.93 9.74 16.00
CA THR A 93 2.21 8.81 17.11
C THR A 93 1.52 7.45 16.96
N GLY A 94 0.56 7.33 16.03
CA GLY A 94 -0.13 6.08 15.72
C GLY A 94 -1.19 5.71 16.75
N THR A 95 -1.82 6.70 17.38
CA THR A 95 -2.85 6.48 18.41
C THR A 95 -4.27 6.66 17.86
N SER A 96 -4.44 7.59 16.93
CA SER A 96 -5.71 8.01 16.35
C SER A 96 -5.83 7.44 14.94
N ILE A 97 -6.87 6.64 14.70
CA ILE A 97 -7.16 6.14 13.35
C ILE A 97 -7.64 7.28 12.44
N THR A 98 -7.41 7.15 11.13
CA THR A 98 -8.02 8.06 10.15
C THR A 98 -9.54 7.98 10.19
N ALA A 99 -10.22 9.11 10.01
CA ALA A 99 -11.67 9.16 9.88
C ALA A 99 -12.14 9.27 8.42
N GLN A 100 -11.21 9.53 7.49
CA GLN A 100 -11.48 9.79 6.07
C GLN A 100 -11.39 8.50 5.24
N PRO A 101 -12.13 8.41 4.12
CA PRO A 101 -12.06 7.26 3.24
C PRO A 101 -10.81 7.28 2.36
N ILE A 102 -10.48 6.12 1.79
CA ILE A 102 -9.71 6.07 0.54
C ILE A 102 -10.67 6.51 -0.56
N SER A 103 -10.30 7.50 -1.36
CA SER A 103 -11.18 8.04 -2.41
C SER A 103 -10.63 7.67 -3.77
N ILE A 104 -11.51 7.21 -4.67
CA ILE A 104 -11.20 6.89 -6.05
C ILE A 104 -12.12 7.72 -6.93
N LYS A 105 -11.54 8.59 -7.76
CA LYS A 105 -12.29 9.37 -8.75
C LYS A 105 -11.96 8.84 -10.12
N LEU A 106 -12.96 8.29 -10.80
CA LEU A 106 -12.87 7.73 -12.14
C LEU A 106 -13.47 8.73 -13.12
N ASP A 107 -12.81 8.91 -14.24
CA ASP A 107 -13.31 9.69 -15.36
C ASP A 107 -13.02 8.94 -16.66
N THR A 108 -13.99 8.98 -17.57
CA THR A 108 -13.98 8.34 -18.89
C THR A 108 -14.55 9.31 -19.91
N ASP A 109 -13.93 10.48 -20.08
CA ASP A 109 -14.24 11.41 -21.16
C ASP A 109 -13.90 10.77 -22.53
N GLY A 110 -14.71 11.07 -23.55
CA GLY A 110 -14.69 10.61 -24.94
C GLY A 110 -14.09 11.60 -25.98
N GLY A 111 -13.47 12.73 -25.60
CA GLY A 111 -12.63 13.60 -26.47
C GLY A 111 -11.07 13.55 -26.36
N ALA A 112 -10.42 12.67 -27.15
CA ALA A 112 -8.95 12.46 -27.31
C ALA A 112 -8.18 11.64 -26.24
N ASN A 113 -8.84 10.66 -25.63
CA ASN A 113 -8.73 10.37 -24.18
C ASN A 113 -8.07 9.05 -23.81
N PRO A 114 -7.52 8.99 -22.58
CA PRO A 114 -7.43 7.72 -21.90
C PRO A 114 -8.79 7.00 -21.83
N LEU A 115 -8.77 5.69 -22.05
CA LEU A 115 -9.89 4.78 -21.82
C LEU A 115 -10.40 4.88 -20.38
N LEU A 116 -9.50 5.16 -19.44
CA LEU A 116 -9.79 5.37 -18.03
C LEU A 116 -8.77 6.33 -17.45
N ASN A 117 -9.23 7.36 -16.76
CA ASN A 117 -8.41 8.14 -15.85
C ASN A 117 -8.94 7.98 -14.42
N ALA A 118 -8.06 7.66 -13.49
CA ALA A 118 -8.45 7.36 -12.11
C ALA A 118 -7.48 8.01 -11.12
N GLU A 119 -7.96 8.97 -10.31
CA GLU A 119 -7.22 9.46 -9.14
C GLU A 119 -7.57 8.60 -7.93
N ILE A 120 -6.59 7.91 -7.37
CA ILE A 120 -6.66 7.17 -6.11
C ILE A 120 -5.96 8.01 -5.05
N ALA A 121 -6.71 8.47 -4.03
CA ALA A 121 -6.18 9.21 -2.90
C ALA A 121 -6.31 8.39 -1.61
N LEU A 122 -5.20 8.29 -0.87
CA LEU A 122 -5.26 7.81 0.51
C LEU A 122 -5.99 8.84 1.39
N PRO A 123 -6.48 8.44 2.59
CA PRO A 123 -7.24 9.34 3.44
C PRO A 123 -6.50 10.66 3.69
N THR A 124 -7.18 11.79 3.52
CA THR A 124 -6.55 13.11 3.48
C THR A 124 -5.97 13.54 4.82
N ASP A 125 -6.48 12.97 5.92
CA ASP A 125 -5.96 13.14 7.27
C ASP A 125 -4.87 12.13 7.62
N MET A 126 -4.56 11.16 6.75
CA MET A 126 -3.57 10.11 7.03
C MET A 126 -2.18 10.72 7.18
N ARG A 127 -1.55 10.42 8.31
CA ARG A 127 -0.16 10.77 8.61
C ARG A 127 0.74 9.56 8.76
N ARG A 128 0.18 8.40 9.07
CA ARG A 128 0.97 7.19 9.31
C ARG A 128 0.27 5.95 8.79
N LEU A 129 1.05 5.07 8.18
CA LEU A 129 0.68 3.71 7.83
C LEU A 129 1.54 2.76 8.65
N LYS A 130 0.92 1.77 9.30
CA LYS A 130 1.62 0.71 10.03
C LYS A 130 1.25 -0.63 9.42
N ILE A 131 2.26 -1.41 9.04
CA ILE A 131 2.09 -2.84 8.81
C ILE A 131 2.32 -3.49 10.17
N ASN A 132 1.26 -4.04 10.75
CA ASN A 132 1.30 -4.69 12.06
C ASN A 132 2.34 -5.82 12.10
N PRO A 133 2.79 -6.24 13.30
CA PRO A 133 3.80 -7.29 13.44
C PRO A 133 3.46 -8.53 12.64
N PHE A 134 4.41 -8.95 11.83
CA PHE A 134 4.31 -10.13 11.00
C PHE A 134 5.66 -10.83 10.92
N SER A 135 5.62 -12.05 10.45
CA SER A 135 6.80 -12.83 10.15
C SER A 135 6.67 -13.49 8.80
N VAL A 136 7.82 -13.86 8.25
CA VAL A 136 7.94 -14.64 7.02
C VAL A 136 8.30 -16.06 7.43
N TYR A 137 7.52 -17.02 6.94
CA TYR A 137 7.64 -18.44 7.27
C TYR A 137 7.85 -19.25 6.00
N LEU A 138 8.61 -20.33 6.14
CA LEU A 138 8.64 -21.44 5.20
C LEU A 138 7.80 -22.57 5.77
N ALA A 139 6.83 -23.06 5.01
CA ALA A 139 5.99 -24.18 5.40
C ALA A 139 6.14 -25.33 4.40
N THR A 140 6.30 -26.55 4.90
CA THR A 140 6.26 -27.76 4.07
C THR A 140 4.86 -27.95 3.47
N GLY A 141 4.80 -28.61 2.33
CA GLY A 141 3.55 -28.75 1.59
C GLY A 141 2.76 -30.00 1.89
N GLU A 142 2.69 -30.39 3.17
CA GLU A 142 1.63 -31.33 3.54
C GLU A 142 0.27 -30.68 3.25
N THR A 143 -0.61 -31.38 2.56
CA THR A 143 -1.93 -30.87 2.14
C THR A 143 -2.75 -30.28 3.30
N SER A 144 -2.51 -30.80 4.50
CA SER A 144 -3.13 -30.34 5.74
C SER A 144 -2.72 -28.91 6.13
N ILE A 145 -1.57 -28.40 5.68
CA ILE A 145 -1.05 -27.04 5.90
C ILE A 145 -1.78 -26.01 5.04
N TYR A 146 -2.34 -26.42 3.89
CA TYR A 146 -3.00 -25.54 2.94
C TYR A 146 -4.47 -25.23 3.23
N ASN A 147 -5.09 -25.98 4.15
CA ASN A 147 -6.53 -25.92 4.42
C ASN A 147 -6.89 -25.26 5.79
N SER A 148 -5.92 -24.71 6.50
CA SER A 148 -6.04 -24.07 7.82
C SER A 148 -4.99 -22.93 7.92
N PRO A 149 -4.97 -22.05 8.95
CA PRO A 149 -3.87 -21.10 9.11
C PRO A 149 -2.53 -21.84 9.00
N ARG A 150 -1.71 -21.45 8.01
CA ARG A 150 -0.56 -22.26 7.58
C ARG A 150 0.52 -22.36 8.65
N VAL A 151 0.56 -21.37 9.52
CA VAL A 151 1.70 -21.08 10.39
C VAL A 151 1.52 -21.60 11.81
N LEU A 152 0.37 -21.33 12.43
CA LEU A 152 0.16 -21.65 13.85
C LEU A 152 -0.47 -23.04 14.03
N GLY A 153 0.05 -23.78 15.00
CA GLY A 153 -0.55 -25.00 15.52
C GLY A 153 -1.76 -24.70 16.43
N GLY A 154 -2.42 -25.75 16.92
CA GLY A 154 -3.64 -25.65 17.73
C GLY A 154 -3.50 -24.89 19.06
N ALA A 155 -2.29 -24.50 19.48
CA ALA A 155 -2.03 -23.62 20.61
C ALA A 155 -1.50 -22.26 20.12
N ALA A 156 -2.03 -21.16 20.67
CA ALA A 156 -1.65 -19.80 20.27
C ALA A 156 -0.13 -19.59 20.40
N GLY A 157 0.50 -19.15 19.31
CA GLY A 157 1.93 -18.81 19.28
C GLY A 157 2.90 -19.98 19.07
N THR A 158 2.42 -21.22 18.94
CA THR A 158 3.27 -22.37 18.57
C THR A 158 3.23 -22.58 17.06
N LEU A 159 4.39 -22.69 16.41
CA LEU A 159 4.45 -23.04 14.99
C LEU A 159 3.96 -24.47 14.78
N ARG A 160 3.25 -24.68 13.67
CA ARG A 160 2.87 -26.02 13.24
C ARG A 160 4.11 -26.83 12.85
N ALA A 161 4.04 -28.15 13.00
CA ALA A 161 5.08 -29.04 12.47
C ALA A 161 5.27 -28.79 10.96
N GLY A 162 6.53 -28.74 10.50
CA GLY A 162 6.86 -28.40 9.12
C GLY A 162 6.90 -26.90 8.81
N VAL A 163 6.67 -26.03 9.79
CA VAL A 163 6.78 -24.57 9.63
C VAL A 163 8.04 -24.04 10.31
N THR A 164 8.76 -23.18 9.60
CA THR A 164 10.00 -22.54 10.05
C THR A 164 9.84 -21.02 9.90
N GLU A 165 9.97 -20.25 10.98
CA GLU A 165 10.09 -18.78 10.90
C GLU A 165 11.47 -18.42 10.35
N LEU A 166 11.50 -17.53 9.36
CA LEU A 166 12.73 -17.05 8.70
C LEU A 166 13.06 -15.63 9.15
N ILE A 167 12.05 -14.76 9.14
CA ILE A 167 12.20 -13.33 9.45
C ILE A 167 11.05 -12.95 10.37
N ARG A 168 11.36 -12.27 11.47
CA ARG A 168 10.39 -11.68 12.38
C ARG A 168 10.50 -10.17 12.33
N PHE A 169 9.37 -9.49 12.17
CA PHE A 169 9.26 -8.06 12.43
C PHE A 169 8.70 -7.87 13.83
N GLY A 170 9.36 -7.03 14.63
CA GLY A 170 8.99 -6.80 16.03
C GLY A 170 7.60 -6.21 16.24
N THR A 171 7.25 -5.88 17.47
CA THR A 171 5.91 -5.46 17.91
C THR A 171 5.35 -4.20 17.25
N ASP A 172 6.19 -3.41 16.58
CA ASP A 172 5.73 -2.28 15.76
C ASP A 172 5.74 -2.56 14.25
N GLY A 173 6.14 -3.75 13.83
CA GLY A 173 6.21 -4.12 12.42
C GLY A 173 7.00 -3.11 11.60
N ILE A 174 6.36 -2.55 10.56
CA ILE A 174 6.93 -1.52 9.69
C ILE A 174 6.03 -0.29 9.74
N GLU A 175 6.61 0.88 9.98
CA GLU A 175 5.89 2.15 10.01
C GLU A 175 6.36 3.06 8.88
N VAL A 176 5.40 3.68 8.19
CA VAL A 176 5.62 4.77 7.23
C VAL A 176 4.97 6.02 7.80
N LEU A 177 5.75 7.08 7.98
CA LEU A 177 5.25 8.39 8.36
C LEU A 177 5.24 9.29 7.13
N PHE A 178 4.07 9.83 6.82
CA PHE A 178 3.87 10.82 5.76
C PHE A 178 3.96 12.23 6.33
N LYS A 179 4.30 13.18 5.45
CA LYS A 179 4.29 14.60 5.78
C LYS A 179 2.86 15.09 5.96
N GLU A 180 2.66 15.93 6.96
CA GLU A 180 1.36 16.54 7.24
C GLU A 180 0.91 17.47 6.11
N ASN A 181 -0.40 17.48 5.82
CA ASN A 181 -1.03 18.29 4.76
C ASN A 181 -0.49 18.03 3.35
N ASP A 182 0.12 16.86 3.12
CA ASP A 182 0.59 16.42 1.81
C ASP A 182 0.06 15.00 1.54
N PRO A 183 -1.22 14.87 1.14
CA PRO A 183 -1.87 13.57 1.00
C PRO A 183 -1.27 12.78 -0.16
N VAL A 184 -1.14 11.47 0.03
CA VAL A 184 -0.67 10.55 -1.01
C VAL A 184 -1.77 10.39 -2.06
N LYS A 185 -1.40 10.67 -3.31
CA LYS A 185 -2.29 10.55 -4.47
C LYS A 185 -1.57 9.85 -5.62
N ILE A 186 -2.31 9.01 -6.32
CA ILE A 186 -1.85 8.24 -7.47
C ILE A 186 -2.85 8.48 -8.59
N ASN A 187 -2.37 8.88 -9.77
CA ASN A 187 -3.16 8.87 -10.98
C ASN A 187 -2.87 7.60 -11.77
N LEU A 188 -3.90 6.89 -12.20
CA LEU A 188 -3.85 5.73 -13.08
C LEU A 188 -4.52 6.12 -14.40
N GLN A 189 -3.82 5.93 -15.51
CA GLN A 189 -4.28 6.21 -16.85
C GLN A 189 -4.15 4.94 -17.70
N LEU A 190 -5.24 4.53 -18.35
CA LEU A 190 -5.25 3.46 -19.35
C LEU A 190 -5.63 4.04 -20.70
N GLY A 191 -5.04 3.58 -21.80
CA GLY A 191 -5.31 4.10 -23.16
C GLY A 191 -4.27 5.13 -23.60
N ALA A 192 -4.67 6.18 -24.32
CA ALA A 192 -3.72 7.23 -24.70
C ALA A 192 -3.14 7.91 -23.45
N GLU A 193 -1.86 7.66 -23.14
CA GLU A 193 -1.20 8.13 -21.93
C GLU A 193 -0.68 9.55 -22.09
N SER A 194 -1.56 10.55 -21.99
CA SER A 194 -1.13 11.96 -21.95
C SER A 194 -0.16 12.25 -20.80
N GLN A 195 -0.25 11.49 -19.69
CA GLN A 195 0.73 11.54 -18.59
C GLN A 195 2.04 10.76 -18.86
N GLY A 196 2.10 10.01 -19.96
CA GLY A 196 3.27 9.26 -20.43
C GLY A 196 3.60 7.97 -19.67
N HIS A 197 2.79 7.59 -18.69
CA HIS A 197 2.93 6.36 -17.89
C HIS A 197 1.56 5.81 -17.47
N MET A 198 1.46 4.50 -17.27
CA MET A 198 0.24 3.89 -16.71
C MET A 198 -0.16 4.45 -15.34
N PHE A 199 0.75 4.59 -14.37
CA PHE A 199 0.45 5.29 -13.13
C PHE A 199 1.55 6.26 -12.71
N VAL A 200 1.15 7.34 -12.03
CA VAL A 200 2.06 8.35 -11.49
C VAL A 200 1.57 8.80 -10.12
N PHE A 201 2.45 8.84 -9.13
CA PHE A 201 2.18 9.54 -7.89
C PHE A 201 2.09 11.05 -8.16
N THR A 202 0.98 11.67 -7.78
CA THR A 202 0.73 13.10 -7.99
C THR A 202 0.85 13.91 -6.69
N GLY A 203 0.91 13.24 -5.54
CA GLY A 203 1.04 13.88 -4.22
C GLY A 203 1.62 12.96 -3.16
N GLY A 204 1.99 13.54 -2.03
CA GLY A 204 2.50 12.83 -0.87
C GLY A 204 4.01 12.93 -0.71
N SER A 205 4.45 12.96 0.54
CA SER A 205 5.86 12.90 0.90
C SER A 205 6.07 11.99 2.10
N ILE A 206 7.10 11.14 2.04
CA ILE A 206 7.49 10.27 3.14
C ILE A 206 8.49 11.00 4.02
N SER A 207 8.19 11.11 5.32
CA SER A 207 9.14 11.59 6.32
C SER A 207 10.12 10.49 6.70
N HIS A 208 9.60 9.28 6.96
CA HIS A 208 10.43 8.10 7.18
C HIS A 208 9.68 6.79 6.97
N ILE A 209 10.44 5.72 6.74
CA ILE A 209 10.03 4.32 6.89
C ILE A 209 10.95 3.69 7.94
N LYS A 210 10.39 3.15 9.02
CA LYS A 210 11.16 2.64 10.15
C LYS A 210 10.60 1.35 10.70
N THR A 211 11.47 0.55 11.30
CA THR A 211 11.07 -0.50 12.25
C THR A 211 11.32 -0.04 13.68
N SER A 212 10.69 -0.71 14.65
CA SER A 212 10.85 -0.41 16.09
C SER A 212 12.32 -0.37 16.46
N SER A 213 12.77 0.65 17.21
CA SER A 213 14.11 0.70 17.76
C SER A 213 14.30 -0.27 18.94
N THR A 214 13.21 -0.62 19.63
CA THR A 214 13.19 -1.49 20.81
C THR A 214 12.87 -2.94 20.48
N ASP A 215 12.22 -3.21 19.34
CA ASP A 215 11.96 -4.57 18.86
C ASP A 215 12.36 -4.73 17.38
N PRO A 216 13.64 -5.07 17.11
CA PRO A 216 14.20 -5.05 15.77
C PRO A 216 13.62 -6.13 14.84
N ILE A 217 13.94 -6.01 13.55
CA ILE A 217 13.81 -7.12 12.60
C ILE A 217 14.79 -8.21 13.05
N GLN A 218 14.36 -9.46 13.04
CA GLN A 218 15.20 -10.61 13.38
C GLN A 218 15.21 -11.62 12.23
N ILE A 219 16.39 -11.97 11.73
CA ILE A 219 16.58 -13.12 10.85
C ILE A 219 16.87 -14.31 11.74
N ILE A 220 15.96 -15.27 11.76
CA ILE A 220 15.95 -16.38 12.72
C ILE A 220 16.94 -17.45 12.27
N SER A 221 17.90 -17.82 13.12
CA SER A 221 18.86 -18.90 12.80
C SER A 221 18.37 -20.29 13.23
N ASN A 222 17.56 -20.35 14.29
CA ASN A 222 16.93 -21.57 14.75
C ASN A 222 15.52 -21.27 15.30
N ASN A 223 14.55 -22.12 15.00
CA ASN A 223 13.19 -22.01 15.54
C ASN A 223 13.09 -22.63 16.95
N SER A 224 14.11 -22.40 17.78
CA SER A 224 14.12 -22.93 19.16
C SER A 224 13.32 -22.00 20.06
N THR A 225 12.29 -22.54 20.71
CA THR A 225 11.42 -21.80 21.65
C THR A 225 12.02 -21.62 23.05
N ALA A 226 13.28 -22.03 23.25
CA ALA A 226 13.99 -21.97 24.53
C ALA A 226 15.04 -20.84 24.57
N THR A 227 15.59 -20.57 25.77
CA THR A 227 16.76 -19.70 25.98
C THR A 227 17.91 -20.17 25.08
N GLY A 228 18.11 -19.51 23.93
CA GLY A 228 18.98 -20.02 22.87
C GLY A 228 18.52 -19.70 21.45
N GLU A 229 17.39 -19.01 21.26
CA GLU A 229 17.05 -18.39 19.98
C GLU A 229 18.19 -17.44 19.58
N SER A 230 18.86 -17.78 18.49
CA SER A 230 19.93 -16.98 17.90
C SER A 230 19.39 -16.35 16.63
N SER A 231 19.66 -15.06 16.44
CA SER A 231 19.18 -14.32 15.27
C SER A 231 20.18 -13.24 14.86
N LEU A 232 20.05 -12.75 13.64
CA LEU A 232 20.61 -11.46 13.25
C LEU A 232 19.53 -10.41 13.48
N LYS A 233 19.74 -9.54 14.45
CA LYS A 233 18.85 -8.42 14.76
C LYS A 233 19.32 -7.15 14.05
N LEU A 234 18.39 -6.37 13.52
CA LEU A 234 18.67 -5.08 12.90
C LEU A 234 17.44 -4.16 12.90
N ASN A 235 17.67 -2.86 12.93
CA ASN A 235 16.64 -1.85 12.68
C ASN A 235 16.80 -1.30 11.26
N LEU A 236 15.70 -1.11 10.55
CA LEU A 236 15.69 -0.43 9.26
C LEU A 236 15.20 1.01 9.48
N ASN A 237 15.95 1.99 8.99
CA ASN A 237 15.55 3.39 9.00
C ASN A 237 15.82 4.02 7.64
N LEU A 238 14.77 4.32 6.89
CA LEU A 238 14.79 5.24 5.75
C LEU A 238 14.21 6.57 6.21
N THR A 239 14.95 7.67 6.13
CA THR A 239 14.48 9.00 6.58
C THR A 239 14.77 10.03 5.50
N ALA A 240 13.87 11.00 5.32
CA ALA A 240 14.15 12.16 4.49
C ALA A 240 15.32 12.95 5.08
N SER A 241 16.35 13.26 4.28
CA SER A 241 17.45 14.10 4.77
C SER A 241 17.00 15.55 5.01
N ASN A 242 15.88 15.97 4.39
CA ASN A 242 15.21 17.24 4.65
C ASN A 242 13.80 17.00 5.23
N ALA A 243 13.66 17.17 6.55
CA ALA A 243 12.37 17.03 7.23
C ALA A 243 11.30 18.05 6.78
N ALA A 244 11.73 19.21 6.26
CA ALA A 244 10.81 20.25 5.81
C ALA A 244 10.13 19.90 4.48
N THR A 245 10.67 19.00 3.67
CA THR A 245 10.05 18.56 2.40
C THR A 245 9.69 17.09 2.40
N GLY A 246 10.38 16.25 3.16
CA GLY A 246 10.24 14.79 3.05
C GLY A 246 10.90 14.24 1.78
N ILE A 247 10.67 12.95 1.52
CA ILE A 247 10.93 12.29 0.25
C ILE A 247 9.65 12.40 -0.58
N ARG A 248 9.60 13.31 -1.56
CA ARG A 248 8.40 13.54 -2.36
C ARG A 248 8.13 12.34 -3.27
N LEU A 249 6.88 11.86 -3.23
CA LEU A 249 6.40 10.78 -4.08
C LEU A 249 6.00 11.31 -5.47
N ALA A 250 5.69 12.61 -5.60
CA ALA A 250 5.28 13.19 -6.86
C ALA A 250 6.27 12.89 -8.02
N GLY A 251 5.75 12.29 -9.09
CA GLY A 251 6.51 11.88 -10.28
C GLY A 251 7.20 10.52 -10.19
N PHE A 252 7.06 9.78 -9.07
CA PHE A 252 7.28 8.33 -9.11
C PHE A 252 6.20 7.71 -9.99
N TYR A 253 6.58 6.78 -10.85
CA TYR A 253 5.67 6.22 -11.85
C TYR A 253 5.89 4.73 -12.03
N GLY A 254 4.92 4.07 -12.64
CA GLY A 254 5.11 2.76 -13.22
C GLY A 254 4.27 2.58 -14.48
N ASP A 255 4.73 1.69 -15.33
CA ASP A 255 4.31 1.60 -16.71
C ASP A 255 4.53 0.19 -17.27
N ILE A 256 3.72 -0.21 -18.26
CA ILE A 256 3.88 -1.48 -18.96
C ILE A 256 4.36 -1.17 -20.38
N ASN A 257 5.58 -1.59 -20.71
CA ASN A 257 6.15 -1.41 -22.03
C ASN A 257 6.76 -2.70 -22.59
N ASP A 258 7.42 -2.60 -23.74
CA ASP A 258 8.10 -3.71 -24.43
C ASP A 258 9.19 -4.38 -23.58
N GLN A 259 9.65 -3.73 -22.52
CA GLN A 259 10.62 -4.26 -21.56
C GLN A 259 9.98 -4.84 -20.30
N GLY A 260 8.65 -4.94 -20.24
CA GLY A 260 7.88 -5.44 -19.10
C GLY A 260 7.33 -4.34 -18.20
N LEU A 261 7.17 -4.64 -16.91
CA LEU A 261 6.70 -3.68 -15.92
C LEU A 261 7.87 -2.80 -15.46
N THR A 262 7.79 -1.51 -15.76
CA THR A 262 8.77 -0.49 -15.41
C THR A 262 8.28 0.30 -14.21
N PHE A 263 9.18 0.60 -13.28
CA PHE A 263 8.97 1.56 -12.20
C PHE A 263 10.09 2.59 -12.23
N GLY A 264 9.78 3.85 -11.96
CA GLY A 264 10.80 4.89 -11.96
C GLY A 264 10.39 6.17 -11.25
N LYS A 265 11.27 7.17 -11.37
CA LYS A 265 11.01 8.53 -10.91
C LYS A 265 11.46 9.52 -11.97
N VAL A 266 10.58 10.44 -12.36
CA VAL A 266 10.96 11.58 -13.20
C VAL A 266 11.92 12.47 -12.41
N GLY A 267 13.08 12.73 -13.01
CA GLY A 267 14.16 13.52 -12.41
C GLY A 267 14.83 12.82 -11.23
N ALA A 268 15.48 13.60 -10.37
CA ALA A 268 16.12 13.07 -9.18
C ALA A 268 15.13 12.83 -8.04
N THR A 269 15.38 11.78 -7.26
CA THR A 269 14.73 11.61 -5.95
C THR A 269 15.20 12.73 -5.01
N ASP A 270 14.36 13.08 -4.05
CA ASP A 270 14.84 13.83 -2.88
C ASP A 270 15.92 13.05 -2.15
N LYS A 271 16.73 13.78 -1.37
CA LYS A 271 17.79 13.16 -0.57
C LYS A 271 17.19 12.37 0.60
N PHE A 272 17.72 11.18 0.80
CA PHE A 272 17.34 10.31 1.90
C PHE A 272 18.56 9.69 2.58
N ASP A 273 18.35 9.30 3.83
CA ASP A 273 19.27 8.53 4.64
C ASP A 273 18.69 7.12 4.78
N LEU A 274 19.47 6.09 4.43
CA LEU A 274 19.11 4.69 4.62
C LEU A 274 20.12 4.06 5.56
N VAL A 275 19.68 3.72 6.76
CA VAL A 275 20.52 3.17 7.84
C VAL A 275 19.95 1.84 8.31
N ILE A 276 20.80 0.82 8.30
CA ILE A 276 20.61 -0.43 9.03
C ILE A 276 21.35 -0.26 10.35
N GLY A 277 20.61 -0.22 11.45
CA GLY A 277 21.12 0.12 12.78
C GLY A 277 21.03 -1.02 13.78
N ASN A 278 21.78 -0.85 14.88
CA ASN A 278 21.86 -1.79 16.02
C ASN A 278 21.99 -3.25 15.58
N ILE A 279 22.92 -3.51 14.65
CA ILE A 279 23.12 -4.86 14.14
C ILE A 279 23.68 -5.73 15.28
N VAL A 280 22.99 -6.80 15.65
CA VAL A 280 23.44 -7.75 16.69
C VAL A 280 23.29 -9.16 16.15
N ALA A 281 24.37 -9.95 16.17
CA ALA A 281 24.33 -11.36 15.81
C ALA A 281 24.32 -12.24 17.07
N GLY A 282 23.46 -13.24 17.10
CA GLY A 282 23.32 -14.20 18.20
C GLY A 282 22.38 -13.73 19.30
N ALA A 283 22.34 -14.49 20.38
CA ALA A 283 21.58 -14.12 21.57
C ALA A 283 22.24 -12.92 22.25
N GLU A 284 21.50 -11.82 22.39
CA GLU A 284 21.99 -10.58 22.98
C GLU A 284 22.36 -10.78 24.45
N GLY A 285 23.52 -10.25 24.85
CA GLY A 285 24.04 -10.43 26.21
C GLY A 285 24.55 -11.84 26.52
N ALA A 286 24.44 -12.79 25.58
CA ALA A 286 25.03 -14.10 25.73
C ALA A 286 26.57 -14.00 25.73
N GLN A 287 27.18 -14.86 26.52
CA GLN A 287 28.63 -14.98 26.68
C GLN A 287 29.01 -16.46 26.76
N ALA A 288 30.10 -16.83 26.11
CA ALA A 288 30.73 -18.13 26.31
C ALA A 288 32.04 -17.93 27.08
N ALA A 289 32.17 -18.59 28.22
CA ALA A 289 33.40 -18.53 29.01
C ALA A 289 34.57 -19.10 28.17
N GLY A 290 35.65 -18.33 28.01
CA GLY A 290 36.84 -18.73 27.25
C GLY A 290 36.84 -18.35 25.76
N THR A 291 35.71 -17.90 25.20
CA THR A 291 35.64 -17.34 23.82
C THR A 291 35.60 -15.82 23.89
N PHE A 292 36.37 -15.12 23.04
CA PHE A 292 36.49 -13.65 23.06
C PHE A 292 36.69 -13.04 24.46
N SER A 293 37.46 -13.71 25.33
CA SER A 293 37.70 -13.28 26.71
C SER A 293 36.43 -13.02 27.54
N GLY A 294 35.32 -13.72 27.24
CA GLY A 294 34.06 -13.55 27.96
C GLY A 294 33.29 -12.27 27.60
N LEU A 295 33.63 -11.63 26.47
CA LEU A 295 32.86 -10.51 25.94
C LEU A 295 31.44 -10.98 25.57
N LYS A 296 30.46 -10.17 25.95
CA LYS A 296 29.05 -10.40 25.60
C LYS A 296 28.79 -10.00 24.15
N ASN A 297 27.87 -10.70 23.50
CA ASN A 297 27.32 -10.27 22.22
C ASN A 297 26.66 -8.88 22.41
N GLY A 298 27.14 -7.90 21.64
CA GLY A 298 26.64 -6.52 21.62
C GLY A 298 26.45 -6.02 20.19
N SER A 299 26.08 -4.75 20.05
CA SER A 299 25.88 -4.17 18.73
C SER A 299 27.20 -4.06 17.96
N MET A 300 27.16 -4.47 16.70
CA MET A 300 28.19 -4.27 15.68
C MET A 300 28.14 -2.88 15.06
N GLY A 301 27.22 -2.01 15.51
CA GLY A 301 27.05 -0.65 15.02
C GLY A 301 26.00 -0.53 13.90
N ASN A 302 26.18 0.51 13.09
CA ASN A 302 25.24 0.92 12.05
C ASN A 302 25.97 0.96 10.70
N ILE A 303 25.27 0.59 9.63
CA ILE A 303 25.75 0.67 8.25
C ILE A 303 24.69 1.37 7.42
N GLY A 304 25.09 2.30 6.55
CA GLY A 304 24.11 3.02 5.74
C GLY A 304 24.71 4.07 4.83
N VAL A 305 23.81 4.74 4.12
CA VAL A 305 24.08 5.91 3.28
C VAL A 305 23.32 7.11 3.83
N VAL A 306 23.92 8.29 3.75
CA VAL A 306 23.35 9.54 4.26
C VAL A 306 23.36 10.57 3.12
N GLY A 307 22.25 11.26 2.90
CA GLY A 307 22.09 12.29 1.88
C GLY A 307 22.13 11.75 0.45
N ALA A 308 21.79 10.46 0.26
CA ALA A 308 21.79 9.83 -1.05
C ALA A 308 20.62 10.31 -1.91
N SER A 309 20.82 10.42 -3.22
CA SER A 309 19.76 10.71 -4.20
C SER A 309 20.02 9.92 -5.47
N VAL A 310 18.95 9.48 -6.13
CA VAL A 310 19.03 8.75 -7.41
C VAL A 310 18.53 9.67 -8.52
N THR A 311 19.36 9.95 -9.53
CA THR A 311 19.05 10.90 -10.62
C THR A 311 18.34 10.28 -11.82
N ASN A 312 18.35 8.95 -11.93
CA ASN A 312 17.72 8.20 -13.01
C ASN A 312 17.18 6.87 -12.48
N LEU A 313 16.24 6.96 -11.52
CA LEU A 313 15.67 5.75 -10.94
C LEU A 313 14.77 5.08 -11.98
N LYS A 314 15.18 3.89 -12.43
CA LYS A 314 14.39 3.01 -13.29
C LYS A 314 14.66 1.56 -12.94
N VAL A 315 13.61 0.80 -12.71
CA VAL A 315 13.63 -0.64 -12.43
C VAL A 315 12.69 -1.32 -13.42
N ASN A 316 13.18 -2.34 -14.12
CA ASN A 316 12.36 -3.12 -15.05
C ASN A 316 12.22 -4.55 -14.53
N VAL A 317 10.99 -5.04 -14.46
CA VAL A 317 10.64 -6.41 -14.11
C VAL A 317 10.17 -7.12 -15.37
N LYS A 318 10.87 -8.20 -15.73
CA LYS A 318 10.60 -9.03 -16.91
C LYS A 318 10.02 -10.37 -16.51
N GLY A 319 9.24 -10.99 -17.40
CA GLY A 319 8.67 -12.33 -17.19
C GLY A 319 7.31 -12.35 -16.48
N LEU A 320 6.59 -11.22 -16.51
CA LEU A 320 5.15 -11.16 -16.22
C LEU A 320 4.32 -11.66 -17.40
#